data_AF-A0A7C1MKV2-F1
#
_entry.id   AF-A0A7C1MKV2-F1
#
_cell.length_a   1.000
_cell.length_b   1.000
_cell.length_c   1.000
_cell.angle_alpha   90.00
_cell.angle_beta   90.00
_cell.angle_gamma   90.00
#
_symmetry.space_group_name_H-M   'P 1'
#
loop_
_entity.id
_entity.type
_entity.pdbx_description
1 polymer ?
#
loop_
_entity_poly.entity_id
_entity_poly.type
_entity_poly.pdbx_seq_one_letter_code
_entity_poly.pdbx_strand_id
1 'polypeptide(L)'
;MKLSIKNTLVAVAIIVTVSAIYTYALVSKMPVASWHMINVNSGKLQGDANLLIVGDETVMIDAGYASEARKAVIPYLKKLGIKKIDHFFITHPHRDHYEGLAIILDAGISIKNLYYKVPAS
;
A
#
# COMPACT_ATOMS: atom_id res chain seq x y z
N MET A 1 0.33 52.25 22.27
CA MET A 1 0.44 51.42 23.49
C MET A 1 1.57 50.41 23.28
N LYS A 2 2.71 50.54 23.96
CA LYS A 2 3.84 49.58 23.79
C LYS A 2 3.51 48.31 24.58
N LEU A 3 3.49 47.15 23.91
CA LEU A 3 3.39 45.87 24.61
C LEU A 3 4.63 45.67 25.49
N SER A 4 4.42 45.18 26.71
CA SER A 4 5.50 44.71 27.58
C SER A 4 6.25 43.56 26.91
N ILE A 5 7.57 43.47 27.10
CA ILE A 5 8.42 42.36 26.62
C ILE A 5 7.82 41.00 27.02
N LYS A 6 7.22 40.90 28.22
CA LYS A 6 6.52 39.67 28.67
C LYS A 6 5.34 39.31 27.77
N ASN A 7 4.54 40.30 27.35
CA ASN A 7 3.37 40.08 26.50
C ASN A 7 3.80 39.66 25.09
N THR A 8 4.90 40.23 24.58
CA THR A 8 5.49 39.83 23.29
C THR A 8 6.00 38.38 23.33
N LEU A 9 6.71 37.99 24.40
CA LEU A 9 7.21 36.62 24.56
C LEU A 9 6.08 35.59 24.64
N VAL A 10 5.00 35.90 25.37
CA VAL A 10 3.81 35.04 25.45
C VAL A 10 3.14 34.91 24.07
N ALA A 11 2.98 36.00 23.33
CA ALA A 11 2.39 35.97 22.00
C ALA A 11 3.23 35.12 21.03
N VAL A 12 4.56 35.25 21.05
CA VAL A 12 5.47 34.42 20.24
C VAL A 12 5.35 32.95 20.61
N ALA A 13 5.32 32.61 21.90
CA ALA A 13 5.17 31.24 22.36
C ALA A 13 3.86 30.61 21.85
N ILE A 14 2.74 31.34 21.94
CA ILE A 14 1.44 30.87 21.41
C ILE A 14 1.51 30.61 19.91
N ILE A 15 2.09 31.54 19.13
CA ILE A 15 2.22 31.40 17.68
C ILE A 15 3.05 30.16 17.32
N VAL A 16 4.18 29.94 18.02
CA VAL A 16 5.03 28.77 17.81
C VAL A 16 4.29 27.48 18.14
N THR A 17 3.56 27.43 19.26
CA THR A 17 2.78 26.24 19.64
C THR A 17 1.66 25.94 18.65
N VAL A 18 0.90 26.96 18.22
CA VAL A 18 -0.17 26.78 17.22
C VAL A 18 0.41 26.30 15.88
N SER A 19 1.53 26.89 15.45
CA SER A 19 2.21 26.48 14.21
C SER A 19 2.73 25.05 14.28
N ALA A 20 3.24 24.62 15.44
CA ALA A 20 3.71 23.26 15.68
C ALA A 20 2.55 22.25 15.63
N ILE A 21 1.41 22.56 16.28
CA ILE A 21 0.20 21.73 16.23
C ILE A 21 -0.32 21.61 14.79
N TYR A 22 -0.35 22.71 14.04
CA TYR A 22 -0.80 22.71 12.66
C TYR A 22 0.13 21.88 11.76
N THR A 23 1.45 22.04 11.92
CA THR A 23 2.45 21.23 11.20
C THR A 23 2.31 19.75 11.52
N TYR A 24 2.14 19.39 12.80
CA TYR A 24 1.93 18.00 13.20
C TYR A 24 0.67 17.40 12.56
N ALA A 25 -0.43 18.16 12.55
CA ALA A 25 -1.68 17.73 11.92
C ALA A 25 -1.58 17.59 10.39
N LEU A 26 -0.70 18.35 9.72
CA LEU A 26 -0.42 18.19 8.30
C LEU A 26 0.45 16.97 8.01
N VAL A 27 1.52 16.76 8.79
CA VAL A 27 2.45 15.64 8.61
C VAL A 27 1.79 14.31 8.95
N SER A 28 0.91 14.26 9.97
CA SER A 28 0.18 13.04 10.33
C SER A 28 -0.86 12.61 9.28
N LYS A 29 -1.24 13.50 8.37
CA LYS A 29 -2.11 13.20 7.23
C LYS A 29 -1.35 12.78 5.97
N MET A 30 -0.01 12.82 5.97
CA MET A 30 0.73 12.32 4.82
C MET A 30 0.51 10.81 4.72
N PRO A 31 0.17 10.29 3.54
CA PRO A 31 -0.05 8.86 3.37
C PRO A 31 1.24 8.12 3.69
N VAL A 32 1.24 7.40 4.82
CA VAL A 32 2.31 6.47 5.15
C VAL A 32 2.21 5.33 4.15
N ALA A 33 3.28 5.11 3.39
CA ALA A 33 3.38 3.94 2.54
C ALA A 33 3.84 2.74 3.38
N SER A 34 3.10 1.63 3.32
CA SER A 34 3.57 0.34 3.83
C SER A 34 3.82 -0.62 2.68
N TRP A 35 4.85 -1.47 2.84
CA TRP A 35 5.17 -2.55 1.91
C TRP A 35 5.15 -3.88 2.64
N HIS A 36 4.45 -4.84 2.04
CA HIS A 36 4.21 -6.16 2.57
C HIS A 36 4.67 -7.17 1.51
N MET A 37 5.72 -7.93 1.83
CA MET A 37 6.15 -9.06 1.03
C MET A 37 5.40 -10.31 1.52
N ILE A 38 4.48 -10.81 0.70
CA ILE A 38 3.66 -11.97 1.06
C ILE A 38 4.45 -13.23 0.69
N ASN A 39 4.71 -14.10 1.67
CA ASN A 39 5.42 -15.34 1.39
C ASN A 39 4.55 -16.30 0.58
N VAL A 40 4.86 -16.40 -0.72
CA VAL A 40 4.25 -17.34 -1.67
C VAL A 40 5.22 -18.45 -2.10
N ASN A 41 6.31 -18.63 -1.35
CA ASN A 41 7.29 -19.69 -1.60
C ASN A 41 6.92 -20.95 -0.80
N SER A 42 6.87 -22.11 -1.48
CA SER A 42 6.54 -23.39 -0.85
C SER A 42 7.24 -24.57 -1.53
N GLY A 43 8.13 -25.25 -0.79
CA GLY A 43 8.91 -26.37 -1.32
C GLY A 43 9.79 -25.92 -2.49
N LYS A 44 9.47 -26.41 -3.70
CA LYS A 44 10.16 -26.04 -4.95
C LYS A 44 9.52 -24.86 -5.69
N LEU A 45 8.34 -24.41 -5.25
CA LEU A 45 7.67 -23.27 -5.85
C LEU A 45 8.25 -21.99 -5.27
N GLN A 46 8.76 -21.13 -6.15
CA GLN A 46 9.21 -19.79 -5.83
C GLN A 46 8.45 -18.78 -6.66
N GLY A 47 8.17 -17.61 -6.10
CA GLY A 47 7.49 -16.53 -6.81
C GLY A 47 7.37 -15.27 -5.98
N ASP A 48 6.82 -14.23 -6.59
CA ASP A 48 6.72 -12.90 -6.00
C ASP A 48 5.27 -12.49 -5.76
N ALA A 49 5.04 -11.84 -4.62
CA ALA A 49 3.77 -11.22 -4.28
C ALA A 49 4.03 -10.04 -3.33
N ASN A 50 3.87 -8.83 -3.85
CA ASN A 50 4.15 -7.60 -3.12
C ASN A 50 2.90 -6.73 -3.04
N LEU A 51 2.53 -6.34 -1.84
CA LEU A 51 1.40 -5.46 -1.57
C LEU A 51 1.92 -4.14 -1.00
N LEU A 52 1.54 -3.02 -1.61
CA LEU A 52 1.79 -1.68 -1.11
C LEU A 52 0.46 -1.04 -0.76
N ILE A 53 0.41 -0.37 0.39
CA ILE A 53 -0.73 0.44 0.82
C ILE A 53 -0.20 1.86 0.96
N VAL A 54 -0.75 2.78 0.17
CA VAL A 54 -0.31 4.18 0.12
C VAL A 54 -1.53 5.07 0.30
N GLY A 55 -1.75 5.54 1.53
CA GLY A 55 -3.00 6.23 1.87
C GLY A 55 -4.19 5.29 1.67
N ASP A 56 -5.12 5.68 0.79
CA ASP A 56 -6.32 4.89 0.47
C ASP A 56 -6.14 3.99 -0.76
N GLU A 57 -4.97 4.01 -1.40
CA GLU A 57 -4.69 3.19 -2.58
C GLU A 57 -4.03 1.86 -2.20
N THR A 58 -4.51 0.80 -2.85
CA THR A 58 -3.92 -0.54 -2.75
C THR A 58 -3.23 -0.90 -4.06
N VAL A 59 -1.93 -1.15 -4.01
CA VAL A 59 -1.13 -1.58 -5.16
C VAL A 59 -0.62 -2.99 -4.93
N MET A 60 -0.76 -3.85 -5.93
CA MET A 60 -0.21 -5.19 -5.93
C MET A 60 0.77 -5.35 -7.09
N ILE A 61 1.93 -5.94 -6.82
CA ILE A 61 2.93 -6.29 -7.83
C ILE A 61 3.15 -7.80 -7.70
N ASP A 62 2.71 -8.52 -8.73
CA ASP A 62 2.66 -9.99 -8.78
C ASP A 62 1.85 -10.63 -7.63
N ALA A 63 1.54 -11.92 -7.77
CA ALA A 63 0.68 -12.66 -6.84
C ALA A 63 1.04 -14.15 -6.68
N GLY A 64 2.22 -14.59 -7.14
CA GLY A 64 2.63 -15.99 -7.02
C GLY A 64 1.89 -16.95 -7.95
N TYR A 65 2.20 -18.24 -7.80
CA TYR A 65 1.41 -19.34 -8.35
C TYR A 65 -0.03 -19.35 -7.80
N ALA A 66 -0.97 -19.89 -8.58
CA ALA A 66 -2.37 -20.02 -8.16
C ALA A 66 -2.54 -20.75 -6.81
N SER A 67 -1.80 -21.84 -6.58
CA SER A 67 -1.89 -22.60 -5.33
C SER A 67 -1.42 -21.80 -4.11
N GLU A 68 -0.36 -21.02 -4.27
CA GLU A 68 0.24 -20.24 -3.18
C GLU A 68 -0.54 -18.96 -2.93
N ALA A 69 -1.12 -18.34 -3.98
CA ALA A 69 -2.06 -17.25 -3.84
C ALA A 69 -3.30 -17.64 -3.01
N ARG A 70 -3.87 -18.83 -3.25
CA ARG A 70 -5.03 -19.34 -2.46
C ARG A 70 -4.67 -19.50 -0.98
N LYS A 71 -3.45 -19.94 -0.67
CA LYS A 71 -2.99 -20.22 0.70
C LYS A 71 -2.52 -18.98 1.46
N ALA A 72 -1.85 -18.06 0.78
CA ALA A 72 -1.15 -16.94 1.42
C ALA A 72 -1.77 -15.59 1.06
N VAL A 73 -1.92 -15.27 -0.23
CA VAL A 73 -2.39 -13.95 -0.69
C VAL A 73 -3.84 -13.69 -0.27
N ILE A 74 -4.77 -14.60 -0.57
CA ILE A 74 -6.19 -14.37 -0.26
C ILE A 74 -6.46 -14.19 1.24
N PRO A 75 -5.96 -15.07 2.13
CA PRO A 75 -6.13 -14.86 3.57
C PRO A 75 -5.51 -13.54 4.05
N TYR A 76 -4.37 -13.15 3.48
CA TYR A 76 -3.69 -11.90 3.85
C TYR A 76 -4.50 -10.66 3.47
N LEU A 77 -4.97 -10.59 2.22
CA LEU A 77 -5.83 -9.48 1.75
C LEU A 77 -7.12 -9.40 2.56
N LYS A 78 -7.75 -10.55 2.86
CA LYS A 78 -8.95 -10.62 3.70
C LYS A 78 -8.69 -10.14 5.13
N LYS A 79 -7.55 -10.52 5.73
CA LYS A 79 -7.14 -10.06 7.07
C LYS A 79 -7.01 -8.54 7.13
N LEU A 80 -6.55 -7.92 6.05
CA LEU A 80 -6.43 -6.45 5.93
C LEU A 80 -7.73 -5.77 5.50
N GLY A 81 -8.82 -6.52 5.26
CA GLY A 81 -10.11 -5.95 4.82
C GLY A 81 -10.10 -5.45 3.37
N ILE A 82 -9.12 -5.83 2.57
CA ILE A 82 -8.95 -5.38 1.19
C ILE A 82 -9.95 -6.11 0.28
N LYS A 83 -10.80 -5.34 -0.41
CA LYS A 83 -11.80 -5.83 -1.39
C LYS A 83 -11.57 -5.30 -2.81
N LYS A 84 -10.62 -4.39 -2.96
CA LYS A 84 -10.27 -3.72 -4.21
C LYS A 84 -8.76 -3.50 -4.23
N ILE A 85 -8.13 -3.80 -5.34
CA ILE A 85 -6.76 -3.43 -5.68
C ILE A 85 -6.86 -2.33 -6.74
N ASP A 86 -6.33 -1.14 -6.45
CA ASP A 86 -6.38 -0.01 -7.37
C ASP A 86 -5.44 -0.18 -8.56
N HIS A 87 -4.25 -0.74 -8.31
CA HIS A 87 -3.25 -0.99 -9.34
C HIS A 87 -2.65 -2.38 -9.18
N PHE A 88 -2.73 -3.21 -10.20
CA PHE A 88 -2.09 -4.52 -10.24
C PHE A 88 -1.04 -4.54 -11.36
N PHE A 89 0.21 -4.81 -11.02
CA PHE A 89 1.31 -4.94 -11.95
C PHE A 89 1.70 -6.40 -12.10
N ILE A 90 1.83 -6.86 -13.34
CA ILE A 90 2.50 -8.11 -13.69
C ILE A 90 3.89 -7.74 -14.21
N THR A 91 4.93 -8.18 -13.50
CA THR A 91 6.32 -7.83 -13.86
C THR A 91 6.73 -8.47 -15.18
N HIS A 92 6.41 -9.76 -15.37
CA HIS A 92 6.72 -10.53 -16.57
C HIS A 92 5.87 -11.82 -16.64
N PRO A 93 5.76 -12.50 -17.81
CA PRO A 93 4.74 -13.53 -18.05
C PRO A 93 5.14 -14.93 -17.54
N HIS A 94 5.80 -15.02 -16.37
CA HIS A 94 6.05 -16.31 -15.74
C HIS A 94 4.97 -16.64 -14.69
N ARG A 95 4.63 -17.93 -14.58
CA ARG A 95 3.47 -18.42 -13.83
C ARG A 95 3.54 -18.11 -12.33
N ASP A 96 4.76 -18.08 -11.80
CA ASP A 96 5.13 -17.68 -10.45
C ASP A 96 4.88 -16.19 -10.13
N HIS A 97 4.45 -15.40 -11.10
CA HIS A 97 4.13 -13.99 -10.91
C HIS A 97 2.64 -13.70 -11.12
N TYR A 98 2.03 -14.16 -12.22
CA TYR A 98 0.70 -13.69 -12.60
C TYR A 98 -0.46 -14.63 -12.26
N GLU A 99 -0.23 -15.92 -11.98
CA GLU A 99 -1.35 -16.87 -11.79
C GLU A 99 -2.25 -16.52 -10.61
N GLY A 100 -1.69 -15.91 -9.55
CA GLY A 100 -2.44 -15.42 -8.41
C GLY A 100 -3.48 -14.34 -8.74
N LEU A 101 -3.36 -13.64 -9.88
CA LEU A 101 -4.36 -12.66 -10.33
C LEU A 101 -5.74 -13.31 -10.51
N ALA A 102 -5.81 -14.47 -11.17
CA ALA A 102 -7.06 -15.18 -11.36
C ALA A 102 -7.70 -15.57 -10.02
N ILE A 103 -6.86 -15.94 -9.05
CA ILE A 103 -7.31 -16.31 -7.70
C ILE A 103 -7.89 -15.13 -6.93
N ILE A 104 -7.29 -13.95 -7.09
CA ILE A 104 -7.78 -12.69 -6.50
C ILE A 104 -9.16 -12.34 -7.06
N LEU A 105 -9.33 -12.45 -8.38
CA LEU A 105 -10.62 -12.19 -9.04
C LEU A 105 -11.70 -13.21 -8.61
N ASP A 106 -11.36 -14.50 -8.59
CA ASP A 106 -12.25 -15.57 -8.11
C ASP A 106 -12.72 -15.36 -6.66
N ALA A 107 -11.86 -14.76 -5.83
CA ALA A 107 -12.18 -14.45 -4.43
C ALA A 107 -13.08 -13.22 -4.26
N GLY A 108 -13.50 -12.57 -5.35
CA GLY A 108 -14.34 -11.38 -5.34
C GLY A 108 -13.60 -10.08 -5.02
N ILE A 109 -12.27 -10.08 -5.13
CA ILE A 109 -11.45 -8.86 -4.97
C ILE A 109 -11.31 -8.21 -6.35
N SER A 110 -11.83 -6.99 -6.48
CA SER A 110 -11.82 -6.26 -7.74
C SER A 110 -10.45 -5.64 -8.05
N ILE A 111 -10.11 -5.54 -9.34
CA ILE A 111 -8.90 -4.84 -9.80
C ILE A 111 -9.35 -3.67 -10.67
N LYS A 112 -8.94 -2.44 -10.30
CA LYS A 112 -9.30 -1.22 -11.05
C LYS A 112 -8.45 -1.03 -12.29
N ASN A 113 -7.12 -1.15 -12.15
CA ASN A 113 -6.17 -1.02 -13.25
C ASN A 113 -5.21 -2.21 -13.27
N LEU A 114 -4.98 -2.78 -14.45
CA LEU A 114 -4.03 -3.88 -14.68
C LEU A 114 -2.92 -3.42 -15.63
N TYR A 115 -1.67 -3.59 -15.22
CA TYR A 115 -0.47 -3.20 -15.95
C TYR A 115 0.37 -4.42 -16.25
N TYR A 116 0.70 -4.63 -17.52
CA TYR A 116 1.56 -5.73 -17.96
C TYR A 116 2.22 -5.37 -19.28
N LYS A 117 3.39 -5.94 -19.54
CA LYS A 117 4.05 -5.83 -20.83
C LYS A 117 3.67 -7.02 -21.71
N VAL A 118 3.15 -6.76 -22.90
CA VAL A 118 2.97 -7.78 -23.91
C VAL A 118 4.36 -8.19 -24.44
N PRO A 119 4.74 -9.48 -24.42
CA PRO A 119 5.99 -9.93 -25.01
C PRO A 119 6.05 -9.53 -26.49
N ALA A 120 7.23 -9.14 -26.97
CA ALA A 120 7.43 -8.98 -28.41
C ALA A 120 7.23 -10.35 -29.06
N SER A 121 6.33 -10.41 -30.04
CA SER A 121 6.03 -11.60 -30.86
C SER A 121 7.24 -12.05 -31.68
#